data_AF-A0A371QYA1-F1
#
_entry.id   AF-A0A371QYA1-F1
#
_cell.length_a   1.000
_cell.length_b   1.000
_cell.length_c   1.000
_cell.angle_alpha   90.00
_cell.angle_beta   90.00
_cell.angle_gamma   90.00
#
_symmetry.space_group_name_H-M   'P 1'
#
loop_
_entity.id
_entity.type
_entity.pdbx_description
1 polymer ?
#
loop_
_entity_poly.entity_id
_entity_poly.type
_entity_poly.pdbx_seq_one_letter_code
_entity_poly.pdbx_strand_id
1 'polypeptide(L)'
;MVPKVFLGLTVGVSLLSNAARKGLIDASLAVLSPEDPRQGVFNSLSPDPFVKFAVEEPERCCAELNTVVKAARRWDRLFTGDVKAVFYSSDTAQGKFVASVLERSLCRVLRARQCVAGVKVAEGLGRDFYGGLLKLAHLVKTDVYEARREGRLPYIVATGGYKPESTFAVIAAYIAGALGVFYIHESFNDVVMLPMVPLQLREELRRFAAGQATEAELVKALGVDVVHLREVGVLEGDSISRLLAELL
;
A
#
# COMPACT_ATOMS: atom_id res chain seq x y z
N MET A 1 21.72 -18.03 6.57
CA MET A 1 20.75 -17.86 5.46
C MET A 1 20.64 -16.37 5.17
N VAL A 2 20.86 -15.96 3.91
CA VAL A 2 20.67 -14.56 3.49
C VAL A 2 19.16 -14.29 3.44
N PRO A 3 18.66 -13.24 4.10
CA PRO A 3 17.22 -12.98 4.11
C PRO A 3 16.74 -12.60 2.71
N LYS A 4 15.55 -13.08 2.37
CA LYS A 4 14.81 -12.63 1.21
C LYS A 4 13.62 -11.86 1.74
N VAL A 5 13.60 -10.55 1.57
CA VAL A 5 12.55 -9.67 2.10
C VAL A 5 11.63 -9.24 0.96
N PHE A 6 10.35 -9.19 1.27
CA PHE A 6 9.35 -8.49 0.47
C PHE A 6 8.84 -7.28 1.25
N LEU A 7 8.76 -6.13 0.58
CA LEU A 7 8.19 -4.89 1.12
C LEU A 7 6.99 -4.49 0.27
N GLY A 8 5.80 -4.44 0.87
CA GLY A 8 4.63 -3.79 0.28
C GLY A 8 4.47 -2.38 0.86
N LEU A 9 4.38 -1.34 0.02
CA LEU A 9 4.34 0.05 0.48
C LEU A 9 3.12 0.77 -0.11
N THR A 10 2.25 1.31 0.73
CA THR A 10 1.24 2.27 0.28
C THR A 10 1.90 3.61 -0.03
N VAL A 11 1.49 4.25 -1.13
CA VAL A 11 2.10 5.50 -1.60
C VAL A 11 1.19 6.68 -1.33
N GLY A 12 1.67 7.64 -0.54
CA GLY A 12 1.07 8.96 -0.39
C GLY A 12 1.76 10.01 -1.26
N VAL A 13 1.34 11.27 -1.11
CA VAL A 13 1.88 12.41 -1.86
C VAL A 13 2.79 13.31 -1.02
N SER A 14 3.26 12.84 0.14
CA SER A 14 4.13 13.61 1.05
C SER A 14 5.42 14.09 0.37
N LEU A 15 5.91 13.32 -0.63
CA LEU A 15 7.02 13.70 -1.49
C LEU A 15 6.80 15.04 -2.18
N LEU A 16 5.62 15.27 -2.74
CA LEU A 16 5.30 16.51 -3.46
C LEU A 16 5.27 17.71 -2.51
N SER A 17 4.70 17.54 -1.32
CA SER A 17 4.67 18.59 -0.29
C SER A 17 6.08 18.97 0.18
N ASN A 18 6.96 17.99 0.39
CA ASN A 18 8.34 18.24 0.79
C ASN A 18 9.18 18.82 -0.36
N ALA A 19 8.94 18.37 -1.59
CA ALA A 19 9.58 18.90 -2.79
C ALA A 19 9.19 20.36 -3.06
N ALA A 20 7.93 20.75 -2.78
CA ALA A 20 7.48 22.13 -2.88
C ALA A 20 8.25 23.06 -1.93
N ARG A 21 8.53 22.61 -0.68
CA ARG A 21 9.37 23.37 0.27
C ARG A 21 10.82 23.52 -0.19
N LYS A 22 11.28 22.67 -1.11
CA LYS A 22 12.59 22.76 -1.75
C LYS A 22 12.57 23.55 -3.07
N GLY A 23 11.41 24.07 -3.48
CA GLY A 23 11.24 24.81 -4.73
C GLY A 23 11.29 23.93 -5.99
N LEU A 24 11.12 22.61 -5.87
CA LEU A 24 11.12 21.69 -7.02
C LEU A 24 9.79 21.66 -7.78
N ILE A 25 8.72 22.09 -7.11
CA ILE A 25 7.38 22.16 -7.67
C ILE A 25 6.61 23.28 -6.96
N ASP A 26 5.62 23.86 -7.63
CA ASP A 26 4.73 24.83 -7.02
C ASP A 26 3.90 24.20 -5.88
N ALA A 27 3.75 24.92 -4.76
CA ALA A 27 3.03 24.41 -3.59
C ALA A 27 1.55 24.11 -3.88
N SER A 28 0.93 24.79 -4.84
CA SER A 28 -0.45 24.54 -5.26
C SER A 28 -0.64 23.19 -5.98
N LEU A 29 0.46 22.53 -6.37
CA LEU A 29 0.48 21.21 -6.99
C LEU A 29 0.82 20.09 -5.99
N ALA A 30 1.05 20.41 -4.72
CA ALA A 30 1.49 19.41 -3.73
C ALA A 30 0.38 18.41 -3.35
N VAL A 31 -0.87 18.88 -3.30
CA VAL A 31 -2.05 18.08 -2.96
C VAL A 31 -3.19 18.51 -3.87
N LEU A 32 -3.65 17.59 -4.71
CA LEU A 32 -4.75 17.83 -5.64
C LEU A 32 -5.86 16.83 -5.39
N SER A 33 -7.11 17.24 -5.67
CA SER A 33 -8.18 16.26 -5.81
C SER A 33 -7.94 15.39 -7.06
N PRO A 34 -8.49 14.17 -7.10
CA PRO A 34 -8.35 13.26 -8.25
C PRO A 34 -8.89 13.83 -9.57
N GLU A 35 -9.88 14.71 -9.50
CA GLU A 35 -10.56 15.37 -10.63
C GLU A 35 -9.94 16.73 -10.99
N ASP A 36 -8.95 17.21 -10.23
CA ASP A 36 -8.33 18.50 -10.51
C ASP A 36 -7.65 18.48 -11.89
N PRO A 37 -7.96 19.42 -12.80
CA PRO A 37 -7.36 19.45 -14.14
C PRO A 37 -5.83 19.57 -14.11
N ARG A 38 -5.26 20.10 -13.03
CA ARG A 38 -3.80 20.23 -12.84
C ARG A 38 -3.12 18.87 -12.61
N GLN A 39 -3.86 17.79 -12.38
CA GLN A 39 -3.31 16.42 -12.41
C GLN A 39 -2.54 16.15 -13.70
N GLY A 40 -2.96 16.73 -14.83
CA GLY A 40 -2.30 16.57 -16.13
C GLY A 40 -0.83 17.02 -16.16
N VAL A 41 -0.42 17.93 -15.26
CA VAL A 41 0.98 18.40 -15.14
C VAL A 41 1.93 17.24 -14.83
N PHE A 42 1.49 16.28 -14.02
CA PHE A 42 2.33 15.14 -13.60
C PHE A 42 2.62 14.14 -14.72
N ASN A 43 1.88 14.21 -15.84
CA ASN A 43 2.12 13.35 -17.00
C ASN A 43 3.33 13.81 -17.83
N SER A 44 3.70 15.09 -17.73
CA SER A 44 4.83 15.68 -18.48
C SER A 44 5.99 16.10 -17.58
N LEU A 45 5.80 16.09 -16.26
CA LEU A 45 6.82 16.44 -15.29
C LEU A 45 7.97 15.41 -15.28
N SER A 46 9.21 15.88 -15.35
CA SER A 46 10.37 14.99 -15.23
C SER A 46 10.51 14.47 -13.79
N PRO A 47 10.67 13.15 -13.58
CA PRO A 47 10.88 12.59 -12.25
C PRO A 47 12.30 12.79 -11.72
N ASP A 48 13.29 13.12 -12.57
CA ASP A 48 14.70 13.09 -12.20
C ASP A 48 15.09 14.04 -11.06
N PRO A 49 14.60 15.29 -10.99
CA PRO A 49 14.86 16.18 -9.85
C PRO A 49 14.32 15.61 -8.53
N PHE A 50 13.18 14.92 -8.59
CA PHE A 50 12.54 14.31 -7.43
C PHE A 50 13.26 13.03 -6.99
N VAL A 51 13.74 12.23 -7.94
CA VAL A 51 14.61 11.07 -7.67
C VAL A 51 15.90 11.52 -7.02
N LYS A 52 16.53 12.59 -7.52
CA LYS A 52 17.73 13.16 -6.90
C LYS A 52 17.46 13.56 -5.45
N PHE A 53 16.38 14.30 -5.20
CA PHE A 53 15.98 14.69 -3.85
C PHE A 53 15.72 13.48 -2.94
N ALA A 54 15.02 12.46 -3.44
CA ALA A 54 14.71 11.25 -2.69
C ALA A 54 15.95 10.41 -2.33
N VAL A 55 16.97 10.40 -3.20
CA VAL A 55 18.23 9.68 -2.97
C VAL A 55 19.16 10.45 -2.02
N GLU A 56 19.22 11.77 -2.13
CA GLU A 56 20.10 12.61 -1.30
C GLU A 56 19.54 12.82 0.12
N GLU A 57 18.21 12.91 0.27
CA GLU A 57 17.55 13.19 1.55
C GLU A 57 16.39 12.20 1.84
N PRO A 58 16.61 10.87 1.87
CA PRO A 58 15.54 9.87 1.91
C PRO A 58 14.66 9.94 3.16
N GLU A 59 15.20 10.37 4.30
CA GLU A 59 14.40 10.55 5.53
C GLU A 59 13.54 11.81 5.52
N ARG A 60 13.87 12.79 4.67
CA ARG A 60 13.17 14.08 4.60
C ARG A 60 12.30 14.20 3.36
N CYS A 61 12.54 13.39 2.34
CA CYS A 61 11.80 13.48 1.09
C CYS A 61 10.35 13.03 1.25
N CYS A 62 10.08 11.93 1.94
CA CYS A 62 8.73 11.39 2.10
C CYS A 62 8.63 10.37 3.24
N ALA A 63 7.40 10.06 3.64
CA ALA A 63 7.10 9.13 4.73
C ALA A 63 7.56 7.69 4.41
N GLU A 64 7.48 7.26 3.15
CA GLU A 64 7.81 5.91 2.70
C GLU A 64 9.31 5.64 2.85
N LEU A 65 10.17 6.47 2.25
CA LEU A 65 11.62 6.27 2.34
C LEU A 65 12.16 6.54 3.74
N ASN A 66 11.60 7.50 4.48
CA ASN A 66 11.93 7.70 5.90
C ASN A 66 11.75 6.42 6.71
N THR A 67 10.60 5.77 6.53
CA THR A 67 10.27 4.54 7.26
C THR A 67 11.19 3.39 6.87
N VAL A 68 11.39 3.18 5.57
CA VAL A 68 12.28 2.10 5.08
C VAL A 68 13.71 2.32 5.54
N VAL A 69 14.25 3.53 5.43
CA VAL A 69 15.64 3.81 5.80
C VAL A 69 15.87 3.66 7.29
N LYS A 70 14.93 4.12 8.12
CA LYS A 70 14.99 3.88 9.57
C LYS A 70 14.86 2.40 9.90
N ALA A 71 13.96 1.67 9.22
CA ALA A 71 13.83 0.22 9.40
C ALA A 71 15.12 -0.52 9.02
N ALA A 72 15.75 -0.13 7.91
CA ALA A 72 17.02 -0.69 7.45
C ALA A 72 18.17 -0.41 8.42
N ARG A 73 18.17 0.72 9.13
CA ARG A 73 19.17 0.97 10.19
C ARG A 73 18.89 0.14 11.44
N ARG A 74 17.63 0.08 11.86
CA ARG A 74 17.24 -0.56 13.13
C ARG A 74 17.29 -2.08 13.06
N TRP A 75 16.93 -2.65 11.91
CA TRP A 75 16.91 -4.09 11.65
C TRP A 75 17.78 -4.45 10.45
N ASP A 76 19.02 -3.96 10.43
CA ASP A 76 20.00 -4.12 9.34
C ASP A 76 20.01 -5.51 8.70
N ARG A 77 20.05 -6.56 9.54
CA ARG A 77 20.03 -7.95 9.07
C ARG A 77 18.89 -8.27 8.11
N LEU A 78 17.70 -7.68 8.24
CA LEU A 78 16.59 -7.90 7.30
C LEU A 78 16.93 -7.39 5.89
N PHE A 79 17.71 -6.32 5.79
CA PHE A 79 17.96 -5.59 4.55
C PHE A 79 19.31 -5.90 3.91
N THR A 80 20.20 -6.68 4.55
CA THR A 80 21.49 -7.10 3.96
C THR A 80 21.34 -8.13 2.81
N GLY A 81 20.15 -8.69 2.63
CA GLY A 81 19.89 -9.75 1.64
C GLY A 81 19.21 -9.27 0.36
N ASP A 82 18.30 -10.08 -0.18
CA ASP A 82 17.55 -9.75 -1.40
C ASP A 82 16.26 -9.04 -1.02
N VAL A 83 16.06 -7.81 -1.51
CA VAL A 83 14.86 -7.01 -1.26
C VAL A 83 14.04 -6.91 -2.54
N LYS A 84 12.77 -7.33 -2.48
CA LYS A 84 11.75 -7.09 -3.50
C LYS A 84 10.73 -6.11 -2.92
N ALA A 85 10.49 -4.99 -3.58
CA ALA A 85 9.54 -3.99 -3.13
C ALA A 85 8.45 -3.74 -4.17
N VAL A 86 7.22 -3.54 -3.70
CA VAL A 86 6.09 -3.11 -4.53
C VAL A 86 5.46 -1.87 -3.91
N PHE A 87 5.37 -0.82 -4.71
CA PHE A 87 4.70 0.44 -4.38
C PHE A 87 3.26 0.41 -4.92
N TYR A 88 2.29 0.50 -4.02
CA TYR A 88 0.87 0.55 -4.36
C TYR A 88 0.42 2.01 -4.45
N SER A 89 0.20 2.48 -5.67
CA SER A 89 -0.22 3.86 -5.93
C SER A 89 -1.73 3.97 -6.15
N SER A 90 -2.28 5.12 -5.81
CA SER A 90 -3.62 5.50 -6.25
C SER A 90 -3.68 5.68 -7.76
N ASP A 91 -4.89 5.62 -8.32
CA ASP A 91 -5.17 5.84 -9.74
C ASP A 91 -5.32 7.35 -10.07
N THR A 92 -4.35 8.11 -9.58
CA THR A 92 -4.20 9.55 -9.80
C THR A 92 -2.86 9.85 -10.44
N ALA A 93 -2.75 10.96 -11.16
CA ALA A 93 -1.48 11.31 -11.81
C ALA A 93 -0.40 11.61 -10.75
N GLN A 94 -0.75 12.28 -9.65
CA GLN A 94 0.13 12.47 -8.49
C GLN A 94 0.61 11.13 -7.89
N GLY A 95 -0.30 10.20 -7.63
CA GLY A 95 0.03 8.89 -7.04
C GLY A 95 0.99 8.09 -7.93
N LYS A 96 0.68 8.01 -9.23
CA LYS A 96 1.53 7.33 -10.23
C LYS A 96 2.91 7.97 -10.34
N PHE A 97 2.96 9.30 -10.39
CA PHE A 97 4.21 10.05 -10.45
C PHE A 97 5.09 9.77 -9.22
N VAL A 98 4.55 9.91 -8.01
CA VAL A 98 5.30 9.67 -6.78
C VAL A 98 5.78 8.23 -6.71
N ALA A 99 4.93 7.25 -7.04
CA ALA A 99 5.33 5.84 -7.05
C ALA A 99 6.49 5.57 -8.01
N SER A 100 6.49 6.20 -9.19
CA SER A 100 7.60 6.08 -10.15
C SER A 100 8.91 6.67 -9.62
N VAL A 101 8.84 7.79 -8.87
CA VAL A 101 10.01 8.38 -8.21
C VAL A 101 10.54 7.43 -7.13
N LEU A 102 9.66 6.84 -6.32
CA LEU A 102 10.04 5.91 -5.26
C LEU A 102 10.66 4.62 -5.80
N GLU A 103 10.09 4.05 -6.85
CA GLU A 103 10.63 2.89 -7.57
C GLU A 103 12.08 3.12 -8.02
N ARG A 104 12.35 4.28 -8.63
CA ARG A 104 13.69 4.66 -9.11
C ARG A 104 14.67 5.02 -7.99
N SER A 105 14.17 5.26 -6.77
CA SER A 105 14.99 5.76 -5.65
C SER A 105 15.33 4.66 -4.63
N LEU A 106 14.40 3.75 -4.34
CA LEU A 106 14.50 2.79 -3.23
C LEU A 106 15.81 1.98 -3.25
N CYS A 107 16.15 1.39 -4.39
CA CYS A 107 17.34 0.53 -4.51
C CYS A 107 18.65 1.31 -4.51
N ARG A 108 18.61 2.63 -4.69
CA ARG A 108 19.77 3.52 -4.57
C ARG A 108 20.02 3.95 -3.12
N VAL A 109 18.99 3.90 -2.28
CA VAL A 109 19.08 4.27 -0.85
C VAL A 109 19.33 3.06 0.05
N LEU A 110 18.90 1.87 -0.37
CA LEU A 110 19.12 0.63 0.37
C LEU A 110 20.49 0.01 0.08
N ARG A 111 21.11 -0.56 1.12
CA ARG A 111 22.34 -1.34 1.03
C ARG A 111 22.06 -2.85 0.96
N ALA A 112 21.12 -3.23 0.10
CA ALA A 112 20.76 -4.63 -0.10
C ALA A 112 21.72 -5.33 -1.06
N ARG A 113 21.90 -6.64 -0.92
CA ARG A 113 22.69 -7.46 -1.86
C ARG A 113 22.09 -7.41 -3.27
N GLN A 114 20.77 -7.56 -3.34
CA GLN A 114 19.99 -7.35 -4.54
C GLN A 114 18.74 -6.56 -4.16
N CYS A 115 18.37 -5.59 -4.99
CA CYS A 115 17.14 -4.82 -4.79
C CYS A 115 16.40 -4.70 -6.11
N VAL A 116 15.11 -5.03 -6.09
CA VAL A 116 14.18 -4.80 -7.18
C VAL A 116 12.97 -4.08 -6.61
N ALA A 117 12.55 -3.00 -7.26
CA ALA A 117 11.34 -2.27 -6.95
C ALA A 117 10.42 -2.27 -8.17
N GLY A 118 9.11 -2.32 -7.92
CA GLY A 118 8.08 -2.19 -8.94
C GLY A 118 6.91 -1.35 -8.45
N VAL A 119 6.10 -0.84 -9.37
CA VAL A 119 4.85 -0.13 -9.07
C VAL A 119 3.64 -0.95 -9.48
N LYS A 120 2.59 -0.91 -8.66
CA LYS A 120 1.25 -1.33 -9.05
C LYS A 120 0.25 -0.23 -8.75
N VAL A 121 -0.60 0.06 -9.72
CA VAL A 121 -1.71 1.01 -9.57
C VAL A 121 -2.92 0.26 -9.07
N ALA A 122 -3.48 0.68 -7.93
CA ALA A 122 -4.81 0.24 -7.51
C ALA A 122 -5.84 1.04 -8.30
N GLU A 123 -6.37 0.46 -9.37
CA GLU A 123 -7.36 1.13 -10.23
C GLU A 123 -8.54 1.66 -9.42
N GLY A 124 -9.05 2.83 -9.78
CA GLY A 124 -10.14 3.46 -9.03
C GLY A 124 -9.73 4.02 -7.66
N LEU A 125 -8.61 3.62 -7.06
CA LEU A 125 -8.18 4.18 -5.76
C LEU A 125 -7.95 5.69 -5.88
N GLY A 126 -8.60 6.44 -5.01
CA GLY A 126 -8.68 7.89 -5.05
C GLY A 126 -9.90 8.44 -5.78
N ARG A 127 -10.56 7.66 -6.66
CA ARG A 127 -11.75 8.08 -7.44
C ARG A 127 -13.03 7.36 -6.99
N ASP A 128 -12.95 6.04 -6.93
CA ASP A 128 -13.93 5.15 -6.32
C ASP A 128 -13.35 4.68 -4.98
N PHE A 129 -13.90 5.20 -3.89
CA PHE A 129 -13.37 4.95 -2.55
C PHE A 129 -13.43 3.47 -2.19
N TYR A 130 -14.59 2.82 -2.35
CA TYR A 130 -14.77 1.44 -1.91
C TYR A 130 -14.08 0.46 -2.87
N GLY A 131 -14.38 0.54 -4.17
CA GLY A 131 -13.76 -0.36 -5.15
C GLY A 131 -12.23 -0.19 -5.22
N GLY A 132 -11.74 1.05 -5.09
CA GLY A 132 -10.30 1.32 -5.02
C GLY A 132 -9.61 0.69 -3.81
N LEU A 133 -10.24 0.74 -2.62
CA LEU A 133 -9.72 0.10 -1.40
C LEU A 133 -9.69 -1.42 -1.51
N LEU A 134 -10.73 -2.02 -2.11
CA LEU A 134 -10.79 -3.46 -2.32
C LEU A 134 -9.75 -3.94 -3.34
N LYS A 135 -9.57 -3.22 -4.45
CA LYS A 135 -8.48 -3.47 -5.41
C LYS A 135 -7.10 -3.33 -4.78
N LEU A 136 -6.89 -2.32 -3.93
CA LEU A 136 -5.64 -2.20 -3.15
C LEU A 136 -5.43 -3.43 -2.26
N ALA A 137 -6.44 -3.81 -1.49
CA ALA A 137 -6.39 -5.00 -0.63
C ALA A 137 -6.07 -6.27 -1.43
N HIS A 138 -6.69 -6.43 -2.60
CA HIS A 138 -6.44 -7.56 -3.50
C HIS A 138 -4.99 -7.61 -4.00
N LEU A 139 -4.45 -6.47 -4.45
CA LEU A 139 -3.06 -6.38 -4.91
C LEU A 139 -2.07 -6.75 -3.80
N VAL A 140 -2.28 -6.20 -2.60
CA VAL A 140 -1.45 -6.48 -1.42
C VAL A 140 -1.55 -7.96 -1.03
N LYS A 141 -2.76 -8.52 -0.96
CA LYS A 141 -3.00 -9.94 -0.65
C LYS A 141 -2.20 -10.83 -1.61
N THR A 142 -2.35 -10.60 -2.91
CA THR A 142 -1.72 -11.40 -3.96
C THR A 142 -0.20 -11.33 -3.88
N ASP A 143 0.39 -10.15 -3.73
CA ASP A 143 1.85 -10.02 -3.67
C ASP A 143 2.46 -10.60 -2.39
N VAL A 144 1.78 -10.43 -1.24
CA VAL A 144 2.22 -11.05 0.01
C VAL A 144 2.15 -12.57 -0.08
N TYR A 145 1.08 -13.11 -0.66
CA TYR A 145 0.92 -14.55 -0.87
C TYR A 145 2.03 -15.11 -1.78
N GLU A 146 2.29 -14.46 -2.93
CA GLU A 146 3.37 -14.86 -3.83
C GLU A 146 4.75 -14.73 -3.17
N ALA A 147 4.99 -13.66 -2.41
CA ALA A 147 6.22 -13.50 -1.64
C ALA A 147 6.43 -14.65 -0.65
N ARG A 148 5.37 -15.11 0.04
CA ARG A 148 5.44 -16.29 0.92
C ARG A 148 5.77 -17.56 0.13
N ARG A 149 5.16 -17.77 -1.03
CA ARG A 149 5.46 -18.91 -1.93
C ARG A 149 6.91 -18.91 -2.43
N GLU A 150 7.46 -17.73 -2.70
CA GLU A 150 8.87 -17.53 -3.06
C GLU A 150 9.85 -17.70 -1.88
N GLY A 151 9.35 -17.97 -0.67
CA GLY A 151 10.16 -18.11 0.55
C GLY A 151 10.69 -16.77 1.09
N ARG A 152 10.03 -15.66 0.75
CA ARG A 152 10.37 -14.32 1.27
C ARG A 152 9.68 -14.04 2.59
N LEU A 153 10.23 -13.07 3.33
CA LEU A 153 9.72 -12.50 4.55
C LEU A 153 8.93 -11.22 4.21
N PRO A 154 7.60 -11.26 4.09
CA PRO A 154 6.78 -10.10 3.75
C PRO A 154 6.57 -9.15 4.94
N TYR A 155 6.85 -7.87 4.71
CA TYR A 155 6.53 -6.77 5.61
C TYR A 155 5.80 -5.66 4.84
N ILE A 156 4.94 -4.92 5.52
CA ILE A 156 4.23 -3.77 4.96
C ILE A 156 4.80 -2.47 5.54
N VAL A 157 4.87 -1.42 4.72
CA VAL A 157 5.17 -0.06 5.15
C VAL A 157 3.88 0.75 5.03
N ALA A 158 3.27 1.06 6.17
CA ALA A 158 1.94 1.67 6.27
C ALA A 158 1.99 3.13 6.77
N THR A 159 3.00 3.87 6.34
CA THR A 159 3.21 5.29 6.69
C THR A 159 2.85 6.26 5.56
N GLY A 160 2.77 5.75 4.33
CA GLY A 160 2.30 6.49 3.17
C GLY A 160 0.81 6.24 2.91
N GLY A 161 0.14 7.19 2.27
CA GLY A 161 -1.27 7.10 1.90
C GLY A 161 -2.23 7.53 3.01
N TYR A 162 -3.53 7.41 2.74
CA TYR A 162 -4.57 7.74 3.70
C TYR A 162 -4.80 6.62 4.72
N LYS A 163 -5.32 6.95 5.91
CA LYS A 163 -5.57 5.98 6.99
C LYS A 163 -6.42 4.77 6.55
N PRO A 164 -7.51 4.94 5.76
CA PRO A 164 -8.26 3.79 5.24
C PRO A 164 -7.43 2.88 4.34
N GLU A 165 -6.61 3.45 3.44
CA GLU A 165 -5.75 2.70 2.51
C GLU A 165 -4.74 1.82 3.27
N SER A 166 -4.03 2.43 4.22
CA SER A 166 -3.10 1.72 5.10
C SER A 166 -3.80 0.63 5.91
N THR A 167 -5.02 0.88 6.40
CA THR A 167 -5.80 -0.09 7.17
C THR A 167 -6.17 -1.31 6.33
N PHE A 168 -6.73 -1.10 5.14
CA PHE A 168 -7.11 -2.19 4.22
C PHE A 168 -5.89 -2.98 3.74
N ALA A 169 -4.79 -2.29 3.41
CA ALA A 169 -3.54 -2.94 3.03
C ALA A 169 -2.99 -3.84 4.15
N VAL A 170 -2.95 -3.35 5.40
CA VAL A 170 -2.45 -4.13 6.55
C VAL A 170 -3.34 -5.34 6.84
N ILE A 171 -4.66 -5.19 6.82
CA ILE A 171 -5.58 -6.31 7.05
C ILE A 171 -5.39 -7.39 5.98
N ALA A 172 -5.38 -7.00 4.71
CA ALA A 172 -5.18 -7.92 3.59
C ALA A 172 -3.82 -8.63 3.66
N ALA A 173 -2.78 -7.88 4.01
CA ALA A 173 -1.43 -8.43 4.19
C ALA A 173 -1.37 -9.46 5.31
N TYR A 174 -1.99 -9.20 6.47
CA TYR A 174 -2.00 -10.17 7.58
C TYR A 174 -2.79 -11.44 7.23
N ILE A 175 -3.93 -11.32 6.55
CA ILE A 175 -4.66 -12.48 6.02
C ILE A 175 -3.77 -13.31 5.07
N ALA A 176 -2.96 -12.64 4.24
CA ALA A 176 -2.02 -13.28 3.31
C ALA A 176 -0.72 -13.78 3.97
N GLY A 177 -0.51 -13.51 5.26
CA GLY A 177 0.66 -13.97 6.01
C GLY A 177 1.84 -13.00 6.04
N ALA A 178 1.60 -11.69 6.05
CA ALA A 178 2.62 -10.71 6.40
C ALA A 178 3.15 -10.92 7.83
N LEU A 179 4.44 -10.68 8.04
CA LEU A 179 5.12 -10.92 9.33
C LEU A 179 5.11 -9.70 10.26
N GLY A 180 4.84 -8.52 9.72
CA GLY A 180 4.75 -7.29 10.49
C GLY A 180 4.58 -6.07 9.61
N VAL A 181 4.35 -4.94 10.26
CA VAL A 181 4.16 -3.63 9.61
C VAL A 181 5.17 -2.65 10.19
N PHE A 182 5.95 -2.02 9.33
CA PHE A 182 6.78 -0.89 9.70
C PHE A 182 5.94 0.39 9.71
N TYR A 183 6.06 1.13 10.82
CA TYR A 183 5.33 2.38 11.04
C TYR A 183 6.22 3.39 11.76
N ILE A 184 6.07 4.69 11.47
CA ILE A 184 6.74 5.76 12.22
C ILE A 184 5.78 6.26 13.29
N HIS A 185 6.15 6.07 14.55
CA HIS A 185 5.34 6.57 15.65
C HIS A 185 5.54 8.08 15.83
N GLU A 186 4.47 8.87 15.69
CA GLU A 186 4.53 10.34 15.69
C GLU A 186 5.25 10.92 16.92
N SER A 187 4.95 10.40 18.13
CA SER A 187 5.55 10.93 19.37
C SER A 187 7.04 10.62 19.53
N PHE A 188 7.53 9.51 18.98
CA PHE A 188 8.94 9.10 19.11
C PHE A 188 9.77 9.48 17.89
N ASN A 189 9.10 9.84 16.79
CA ASN A 189 9.68 10.09 15.48
C ASN A 189 10.67 8.97 15.06
N ASP A 190 10.33 7.72 15.39
CA ASP A 190 11.16 6.55 15.13
C ASP A 190 10.31 5.38 14.62
N VAL A 191 10.98 4.45 13.96
CA VAL A 191 10.34 3.29 13.35
C VAL A 191 10.02 2.23 14.41
N VAL A 192 8.78 1.76 14.37
CA VAL A 192 8.30 0.63 15.14
C VAL A 192 7.84 -0.47 14.20
N MET A 193 7.87 -1.70 14.70
CA MET A 193 7.28 -2.85 14.03
C MET A 193 6.00 -3.22 14.78
N LEU A 194 4.85 -3.06 14.14
CA LEU A 194 3.61 -3.64 14.65
C LEU A 194 3.68 -5.15 14.43
N PRO A 195 3.42 -5.95 15.48
CA PRO A 195 3.49 -7.39 15.37
C PRO A 195 2.37 -7.92 14.46
N MET A 196 2.65 -9.05 13.79
CA MET A 196 1.63 -9.80 13.06
C MET A 196 0.44 -10.11 13.98
N VAL A 197 -0.76 -9.76 13.51
CA VAL A 197 -2.01 -10.26 14.08
C VAL A 197 -2.43 -11.46 13.22
N PRO A 198 -2.53 -12.68 13.77
CA PRO A 198 -2.91 -13.86 12.99
C PRO A 198 -4.39 -13.78 12.63
N LEU A 199 -4.69 -13.16 11.50
CA LEU A 199 -6.03 -13.03 10.94
C LEU A 199 -6.30 -14.20 9.98
N GLN A 200 -7.48 -14.79 10.09
CA GLN A 200 -7.97 -15.80 9.16
C GLN A 200 -9.38 -15.45 8.73
N LEU A 201 -9.69 -15.76 7.47
CA LEU A 201 -11.07 -15.66 6.98
C LEU A 201 -11.93 -16.74 7.65
N ARG A 202 -13.11 -16.31 8.10
CA ARG A 202 -14.16 -17.19 8.61
C ARG A 202 -14.43 -18.34 7.62
N GLU A 203 -14.81 -19.50 8.14
CA GLU A 203 -15.04 -20.69 7.30
C GLU A 203 -16.15 -20.44 6.27
N GLU A 204 -17.20 -19.73 6.65
CA GLU A 204 -18.34 -19.42 5.80
C GLU A 204 -17.91 -18.56 4.60
N LEU A 205 -17.00 -17.61 4.81
CA LEU A 205 -16.40 -16.81 3.74
C LEU A 205 -15.56 -17.68 2.79
N ARG A 206 -14.79 -18.65 3.33
CA ARG A 206 -13.99 -19.58 2.53
C ARG A 206 -14.87 -20.54 1.71
N ARG A 207 -15.95 -21.05 2.31
CA ARG A 207 -16.94 -21.90 1.62
C ARG A 207 -17.63 -21.14 0.49
N PHE A 208 -18.02 -19.90 0.75
CA PHE A 208 -18.59 -19.03 -0.26
C PHE A 208 -17.61 -18.77 -1.42
N ALA A 209 -16.35 -18.44 -1.13
CA ALA A 209 -15.28 -18.29 -2.12
C ALA A 209 -15.09 -19.54 -3.00
N ALA A 210 -15.25 -20.72 -2.40
CA ALA A 210 -15.10 -22.01 -3.07
C ALA A 210 -16.36 -22.47 -3.84
N GLY A 211 -17.43 -21.66 -3.87
CA GLY A 211 -18.71 -22.03 -4.48
C GLY A 211 -19.48 -23.10 -3.71
N GLN A 212 -19.14 -23.33 -2.44
CA GLN A 212 -19.72 -24.34 -1.53
C GLN A 212 -20.80 -23.77 -0.59
N ALA A 213 -21.14 -22.49 -0.75
CA ALA A 213 -22.21 -21.81 -0.04
C ALA A 213 -22.82 -20.75 -0.96
N THR A 214 -24.12 -20.55 -0.84
CA THR A 214 -24.85 -19.48 -1.53
C THR A 214 -24.67 -18.15 -0.80
N GLU A 215 -24.95 -17.06 -1.50
CA GLU A 215 -24.94 -15.71 -0.93
C GLU A 215 -25.94 -15.57 0.22
N ALA A 216 -27.15 -16.14 0.09
CA ALA A 216 -28.15 -16.10 1.15
C ALA A 216 -27.69 -16.84 2.42
N GLU A 217 -27.03 -17.99 2.28
CA GLU A 217 -26.42 -18.72 3.40
C GLU A 217 -25.32 -17.90 4.07
N LEU A 218 -24.49 -17.20 3.29
CA LEU A 218 -23.44 -16.34 3.81
C LEU A 218 -24.00 -15.13 4.57
N VAL A 219 -24.96 -14.40 3.99
CA VAL A 219 -25.64 -13.26 4.63
C VAL A 219 -26.22 -13.69 5.98
N LYS A 220 -26.92 -14.83 6.00
CA LYS A 220 -27.50 -15.39 7.23
C LYS A 220 -26.43 -15.76 8.25
N ALA A 221 -25.33 -16.39 7.84
CA ALA A 221 -24.25 -16.80 8.74
C ALA A 221 -23.42 -15.64 9.30
N LEU A 222 -23.30 -14.56 8.53
CA LEU A 222 -22.62 -13.33 8.96
C LEU A 222 -23.54 -12.43 9.81
N GLY A 223 -24.86 -12.66 9.80
CA GLY A 223 -25.83 -11.81 10.49
C GLY A 223 -25.88 -10.40 9.90
N VAL A 224 -25.64 -10.28 8.59
CA VAL A 224 -25.54 -9.00 7.90
C VAL A 224 -26.91 -8.56 7.42
N ASP A 225 -27.24 -7.29 7.67
CA ASP A 225 -28.40 -6.64 7.07
C ASP A 225 -27.99 -5.97 5.75
N VAL A 226 -28.37 -6.59 4.63
CA VAL A 226 -28.07 -6.11 3.27
C VAL A 226 -28.76 -4.78 2.97
N VAL A 227 -29.95 -4.55 3.55
CA VAL A 227 -30.67 -3.28 3.38
C VAL A 227 -29.90 -2.17 4.08
N HIS A 228 -29.49 -2.41 5.33
CA HIS A 228 -28.66 -1.46 6.07
C HIS A 228 -27.35 -1.15 5.33
N LEU A 229 -26.64 -2.16 4.83
CA LEU A 229 -25.38 -1.95 4.08
C LEU A 229 -25.57 -1.11 2.81
N ARG A 230 -26.74 -1.21 2.16
CA ARG A 230 -27.09 -0.35 1.03
C ARG A 230 -27.39 1.08 1.47
N GLU A 231 -28.16 1.24 2.54
CA GLU A 231 -28.51 2.57 3.07
C GLU A 231 -27.27 3.37 3.47
N VAL A 232 -26.24 2.70 4.01
CA VAL A 232 -24.95 3.35 4.33
C VAL A 232 -23.96 3.41 3.16
N GLY A 233 -24.36 2.96 1.97
CA GLY A 233 -23.59 3.09 0.73
C GLY A 233 -22.37 2.16 0.62
N VAL A 234 -22.31 1.07 1.41
CA VAL A 234 -21.24 0.05 1.34
C VAL A 234 -21.50 -0.96 0.21
N LEU A 235 -22.76 -1.12 -0.19
CA LEU A 235 -23.17 -2.00 -1.29
C LEU A 235 -23.84 -1.22 -2.41
N GLU A 236 -23.35 -1.40 -3.63
CA GLU A 236 -24.08 -1.05 -4.86
C GLU A 236 -24.97 -2.24 -5.28
N GLY A 237 -26.19 -2.30 -4.73
CA GLY A 237 -27.21 -3.30 -5.08
C GLY A 237 -27.53 -4.32 -3.98
N ASP A 238 -28.09 -5.47 -4.38
CA ASP A 238 -28.56 -6.55 -3.50
C ASP A 238 -27.50 -7.63 -3.22
N SER A 239 -26.27 -7.47 -3.71
CA SER A 239 -25.25 -8.52 -3.65
C SER A 239 -23.99 -8.11 -2.88
N ILE A 240 -23.76 -8.78 -1.74
CA ILE A 240 -22.49 -8.81 -1.01
C ILE A 240 -21.38 -9.56 -1.78
N SER A 241 -21.75 -10.40 -2.75
CA SER A 241 -20.79 -11.14 -3.59
C SER A 241 -19.79 -10.22 -4.28
N ARG A 242 -20.22 -9.04 -4.75
CA ARG A 242 -19.33 -8.06 -5.38
C ARG A 242 -18.30 -7.49 -4.41
N LEU A 243 -18.73 -7.16 -3.19
CA LEU A 243 -17.85 -6.66 -2.12
C LEU A 243 -16.81 -7.72 -1.71
N LEU A 244 -17.21 -8.99 -1.71
CA LEU A 244 -16.37 -10.10 -1.27
C LEU A 244 -15.50 -10.70 -2.37
N ALA A 245 -15.90 -10.61 -3.64
CA ALA A 245 -15.15 -11.16 -4.77
C ALA A 245 -13.73 -10.58 -4.89
N GLU A 246 -13.53 -9.33 -4.48
CA GLU A 246 -12.21 -8.69 -4.51
C GLU A 246 -11.34 -9.09 -3.30
N LEU A 247 -11.97 -9.46 -2.17
CA LEU A 247 -11.29 -9.85 -0.93
C LEU A 247 -10.94 -11.34 -0.87
N LEU A 248 -11.81 -12.21 -1.41
CA LEU A 248 -11.66 -13.67 -1.42
C LEU A 248 -10.69 -14.14 -2.49
#